data_AF-A0A0N4Z1R4-F1
#
_entry.id   AF-A0A0N4Z1R4-F1
#
_cell.length_a   1.000
_cell.length_b   1.000
_cell.length_c   1.000
_cell.angle_alpha   90.00
_cell.angle_beta   90.00
_cell.angle_gamma   90.00
#
_symmetry.space_group_name_H-M   'P 1'
#
loop_
_entity.id
_entity.type
_entity.pdbx_description
1 polymer ?
#
loop_
_entity_poly.entity_id
_entity_poly.type
_entity_poly.pdbx_seq_one_letter_code
_entity_poly.pdbx_strand_id
1 'polypeptide(L)'
;MAQRVAKSLPLIKAKIGHIPQKLKTGNVDLHYGRLEILRRIVTRLVREERIELPYNRAEEARPYMERLIQLGIHYGENDSYTAEMMNFWLMEKDLETKMYKVLIPR
;
A
#
# COMPACT_ATOMS: atom_id res chain seq x y z
N MET A 1 19.69 20.13 22.80
CA MET A 1 18.62 19.74 21.85
C MET A 1 18.74 18.23 21.61
N ALA A 2 17.98 17.42 22.34
CA ALA A 2 18.02 15.96 22.13
C ALA A 2 17.47 15.65 20.74
N GLN A 3 18.29 15.05 19.87
CA GLN A 3 17.81 14.47 18.61
C GLN A 3 16.72 13.46 18.97
N ARG A 4 15.46 13.80 18.72
CA ARG A 4 14.38 12.82 18.70
C ARG A 4 14.76 11.80 17.64
N VAL A 5 15.25 10.64 18.06
CA VAL A 5 15.41 9.49 17.17
C VAL A 5 14.06 9.30 16.51
N ALA A 6 13.99 9.47 15.19
CA ALA A 6 12.76 9.24 14.44
C ALA A 6 12.32 7.81 14.78
N LYS A 7 11.13 7.66 15.37
CA LYS A 7 10.59 6.35 15.70
C LYS A 7 10.46 5.59 14.38
N SER A 8 11.35 4.63 14.15
CA SER A 8 11.27 3.76 12.98
C SER A 8 9.98 2.96 13.07
N LEU A 9 9.29 2.82 11.94
CA LEU A 9 8.14 1.93 11.86
C LEU A 9 8.60 0.49 12.10
N PRO A 10 7.77 -0.36 12.74
CA PRO A 10 8.12 -1.74 12.96
C PRO A 10 8.31 -2.50 11.63
N LEU A 11 8.88 -3.70 11.70
CA LEU A 11 9.01 -4.56 10.53
C LEU A 11 7.62 -5.02 10.07
N ILE A 12 7.37 -4.99 8.76
CA ILE A 12 6.20 -5.63 8.15
C ILE A 12 6.42 -7.16 8.08
N LYS A 13 5.35 -7.94 8.02
CA LYS A 13 5.44 -9.40 7.95
C LYS A 13 5.74 -9.90 6.53
N ALA A 14 5.36 -9.12 5.52
CA ALA A 14 5.67 -9.42 4.13
C ALA A 14 7.19 -9.49 3.89
N LYS A 15 7.62 -10.54 3.19
CA LYS A 15 9.01 -10.67 2.74
C LYS A 15 9.24 -9.66 1.62
N ILE A 16 10.12 -8.68 1.85
CA ILE A 16 10.55 -7.75 0.81
C ILE A 16 11.66 -8.44 0.01
N GLY A 17 11.35 -8.84 -1.23
CA GLY A 17 12.35 -9.40 -2.14
C GLY A 17 13.38 -8.35 -2.54
N HIS A 18 14.64 -8.77 -2.71
CA HIS A 18 15.71 -7.91 -3.25
C HIS A 18 15.44 -7.51 -4.71
N ILE A 19 14.75 -8.37 -5.47
CA ILE A 19 14.49 -8.17 -6.90
C ILE A 19 12.97 -7.98 -7.07
N PRO A 20 12.53 -6.85 -7.67
CA PRO A 20 11.11 -6.64 -7.94
C PRO A 20 10.60 -7.67 -8.95
N GLN A 21 9.39 -8.19 -8.72
CA GLN A 21 8.78 -9.13 -9.65
C GLN A 21 8.49 -8.47 -11.00
N LYS A 22 8.74 -9.20 -12.10
CA LYS A 22 8.43 -8.72 -13.45
C LYS A 22 6.93 -8.78 -13.71
N LEU A 23 6.26 -7.64 -13.55
CA LEU A 23 4.84 -7.49 -13.83
C LEU A 23 4.63 -7.23 -15.33
N LYS A 24 4.62 -8.29 -16.15
CA LYS A 24 4.26 -8.15 -17.57
C LYS A 24 2.79 -7.73 -17.68
N THR A 25 2.55 -6.60 -18.34
CA THR A 25 1.21 -6.17 -18.74
C THR A 25 1.33 -5.62 -20.16
N GLY A 26 0.53 -6.16 -21.09
CA GLY A 26 0.44 -5.58 -22.43
C GLY A 26 -0.16 -4.17 -22.34
N ASN A 27 0.32 -3.26 -23.18
CA ASN A 27 -0.23 -1.91 -23.36
C ASN A 27 -0.06 -0.91 -22.18
N VAL A 28 0.94 -1.10 -21.32
CA VAL A 28 1.30 -0.07 -20.31
C VAL A 28 2.67 0.53 -20.67
N ASP A 29 2.66 1.46 -21.63
CA ASP A 29 3.83 2.23 -22.10
C ASP A 29 4.16 3.39 -21.14
N LEU A 30 4.34 3.08 -19.86
CA LEU A 30 4.72 4.08 -18.87
C LEU A 30 5.97 3.60 -18.14
N HIS A 31 6.94 4.50 -17.98
CA HIS A 31 8.08 4.31 -17.07
C HIS A 31 7.63 3.89 -15.65
N TYR A 32 6.38 4.20 -15.27
CA TYR A 32 5.73 3.86 -14.01
C TYR A 32 4.74 2.69 -14.08
N GLY A 33 4.70 1.92 -15.18
CA GLY A 33 3.68 0.91 -15.42
C GLY A 33 3.56 -0.14 -14.31
N ARG A 34 4.68 -0.56 -13.72
CA ARG A 34 4.70 -1.46 -12.55
C ARG A 34 3.93 -0.86 -11.37
N LEU A 35 4.19 0.39 -11.04
CA LEU A 35 3.60 1.05 -9.87
C LEU A 35 2.10 1.25 -10.05
N GLU A 36 1.67 1.62 -11.26
CA GLU A 36 0.26 1.76 -11.59
C GLU A 36 -0.51 0.44 -11.46
N ILE A 37 0.07 -0.69 -11.90
CA ILE A 37 -0.52 -2.02 -11.70
C ILE A 37 -0.69 -2.33 -10.21
N LEU A 38 0.33 -2.02 -9.40
CA LEU A 38 0.27 -2.26 -7.96
C LEU A 38 -0.78 -1.39 -7.27
N ARG A 39 -0.92 -0.12 -7.67
CA ARG A 39 -1.97 0.78 -7.16
C ARG A 39 -3.37 0.23 -7.47
N ARG A 40 -3.59 -0.26 -8.68
CA ARG A 40 -4.86 -0.93 -9.06
C ARG A 40 -5.12 -2.17 -8.22
N ILE A 41 -4.09 -2.99 -8.00
CA ILE A 41 -4.19 -4.18 -7.15
C ILE A 41 -4.54 -3.81 -5.70
N VAL A 42 -3.83 -2.84 -5.11
CA VAL A 42 -4.05 -2.38 -3.74
C VAL A 42 -5.45 -1.78 -3.59
N THR A 43 -5.86 -0.92 -4.53
CA THR A 43 -7.21 -0.32 -4.56
C THR A 43 -8.27 -1.43 -4.59
N ARG A 44 -8.13 -2.40 -5.50
CA ARG A 44 -9.07 -3.52 -5.61
C ARG A 44 -9.08 -4.41 -4.36
N LEU A 45 -7.92 -4.65 -3.75
CA LEU A 45 -7.80 -5.40 -2.49
C LEU A 45 -8.53 -4.70 -1.34
N VAL A 46 -8.43 -3.37 -1.22
CA VAL A 46 -9.16 -2.60 -0.20
C VAL A 46 -10.66 -2.63 -0.46
N ARG A 47 -11.08 -2.55 -1.73
CA ARG A 47 -12.49 -2.61 -2.13
C ARG A 47 -13.11 -3.97 -1.80
N GLU A 48 -12.53 -5.06 -2.31
CA GLU A 48 -13.08 -6.42 -2.24
C GLU A 48 -12.67 -7.18 -0.97
N GLU A 49 -11.69 -6.69 -0.20
CA GLU A 49 -11.03 -7.35 0.96
C GLU A 49 -10.31 -8.67 0.65
N ARG A 50 -10.62 -9.29 -0.49
CA ARG A 50 -9.98 -10.48 -1.01
C ARG A 50 -10.03 -10.46 -2.53
N ILE A 51 -8.89 -10.72 -3.17
CA ILE A 51 -8.77 -10.81 -4.62
C ILE A 51 -7.91 -12.01 -5.02
N GLU A 52 -8.16 -12.56 -6.20
CA GLU A 52 -7.36 -13.63 -6.78
C GLU A 52 -6.38 -13.05 -7.81
N LEU A 53 -5.10 -13.38 -7.64
CA LEU A 53 -4.01 -12.87 -8.46
C LEU A 53 -2.97 -13.97 -8.73
N PRO A 54 -2.24 -13.88 -9.85
CA PRO A 54 -1.01 -14.64 -10.02
C PRO A 54 -0.03 -14.40 -8.86
N TYR A 55 0.68 -15.46 -8.44
CA TYR A 55 1.57 -15.45 -7.27
C TYR A 55 2.55 -14.27 -7.26
N ASN A 56 3.18 -14.00 -8.41
CA ASN A 56 4.14 -12.89 -8.56
C ASN A 56 3.52 -11.50 -8.28
N ARG A 57 2.25 -11.28 -8.65
CA ARG A 57 1.54 -10.02 -8.38
C ARG A 57 1.12 -9.93 -6.92
N ALA A 58 0.67 -11.04 -6.34
CA ALA A 58 0.26 -11.09 -4.95
C ALA A 58 1.43 -10.81 -4.00
N GLU A 59 2.57 -11.49 -4.20
CA GLU A 59 3.80 -11.27 -3.42
C GLU A 59 4.29 -9.82 -3.52
N GLU A 60 4.26 -9.23 -4.72
CA GLU A 60 4.74 -7.86 -4.93
C GLU A 60 3.83 -6.80 -4.31
N ALA A 61 2.50 -7.00 -4.33
CA ALA A 61 1.53 -6.05 -3.80
C ALA A 61 1.41 -6.09 -2.27
N ARG A 62 1.61 -7.26 -1.67
CA ARG A 62 1.50 -7.50 -0.23
C ARG A 62 2.26 -6.48 0.65
N PRO A 63 3.57 -6.20 0.43
CA PRO A 63 4.30 -5.26 1.29
C PRO A 63 3.75 -3.84 1.24
N TYR A 64 3.19 -3.40 0.11
CA TYR A 64 2.59 -2.07 -0.02
C TYR A 64 1.29 -1.97 0.80
N MET A 65 0.44 -2.99 0.74
CA MET A 65 -0.76 -3.04 1.56
C MET A 65 -0.43 -3.08 3.06
N GLU A 66 0.52 -3.94 3.46
CA GLU A 66 0.95 -4.01 4.87
C GLU A 66 1.54 -2.68 5.35
N ARG A 67 2.31 -1.98 4.49
CA ARG A 67 2.86 -0.66 4.83
C ARG A 67 1.77 0.40 4.98
N LEU A 68 0.74 0.42 4.13
CA LEU A 68 -0.37 1.37 4.24
C LEU A 68 -1.15 1.20 5.54
N ILE A 69 -1.45 -0.05 5.91
CA ILE A 69 -2.10 -0.35 7.20
C ILE A 69 -1.23 0.13 8.34
N GLN A 70 0.08 -0.16 8.27
CA GLN A 70 1.01 0.27 9.31
C GLN A 70 1.07 1.80 9.47
N LEU A 71 1.10 2.55 8.37
CA LEU A 71 1.04 4.02 8.43
C LEU A 71 -0.25 4.49 9.11
N GLY A 72 -1.38 3.91 8.72
CA GLY A 72 -2.68 4.19 9.32
C GLY A 72 -2.74 3.91 10.83
N ILE A 73 -2.12 2.80 11.29
CA ILE A 73 -2.07 2.44 12.72
C ILE A 73 -1.16 3.39 13.51
N HIS A 74 0.02 3.74 12.97
CA HIS A 74 1.04 4.45 13.73
C HIS A 74 0.88 5.97 13.74
N TYR A 75 0.38 6.55 12.65
CA TYR A 75 0.29 8.00 12.49
C TYR A 75 -1.16 8.49 12.36
N GLY A 76 -2.07 7.66 11.85
CA GLY A 76 -3.49 7.99 11.72
C GLY A 76 -3.83 8.92 10.55
N GLU A 77 -5.10 9.30 10.46
CA GLU A 77 -5.65 10.11 9.36
C GLU A 77 -5.16 11.57 9.35
N ASN A 78 -4.80 12.11 10.52
CA ASN A 78 -4.39 13.52 10.67
C ASN A 78 -2.92 13.78 10.28
N ASP A 79 -2.13 12.74 10.04
CA ASP A 79 -0.74 12.87 9.60
C ASP A 79 -0.68 13.15 8.09
N SER A 80 0.00 14.23 7.70
CA SER A 80 0.04 14.68 6.31
C SER A 80 0.69 13.67 5.38
N TYR A 81 1.75 12.99 5.84
CA TYR A 81 2.43 11.97 5.06
C TYR A 81 1.52 10.75 4.84
N THR A 82 0.83 10.30 5.89
CA THR A 82 -0.08 9.16 5.82
C THR A 82 -1.28 9.46 4.92
N ALA A 83 -1.85 10.68 5.01
CA ALA A 83 -2.90 11.14 4.11
C ALA A 83 -2.43 11.17 2.64
N GLU A 84 -1.23 11.68 2.36
CA GLU A 84 -0.66 11.68 1.01
C GLU A 84 -0.46 10.25 0.48
N MET A 85 0.04 9.33 1.32
CA MET A 85 0.25 7.93 0.94
C MET A 85 -1.08 7.22 0.63
N MET A 86 -2.13 7.42 1.45
CA MET A 86 -3.45 6.87 1.17
C MET A 86 -4.01 7.44 -0.13
N ASN A 87 -3.93 8.76 -0.32
CA ASN A 87 -4.40 9.44 -1.52
C ASN A 87 -3.66 8.98 -2.79
N PHE A 88 -2.36 8.71 -2.70
CA PHE A 88 -1.58 8.19 -3.80
C PHE A 88 -1.95 6.74 -4.13
N TRP A 89 -1.98 5.86 -3.14
CA TRP A 89 -2.16 4.42 -3.38
C TRP A 89 -3.60 4.03 -3.72
N LEU A 90 -4.58 4.70 -3.12
CA LEU A 90 -6.01 4.45 -3.34
C LEU A 90 -6.54 5.39 -4.43
N MET A 91 -6.77 4.82 -5.60
CA MET A 91 -7.26 5.56 -6.76
C MET A 91 -8.69 6.07 -6.56
N GLU A 92 -9.43 5.44 -5.65
CA GLU A 92 -10.83 5.69 -5.35
C GLU A 92 -10.94 6.31 -3.96
N LYS A 93 -11.53 7.50 -3.87
CA LYS A 93 -11.49 8.34 -2.66
C LYS A 93 -12.40 7.82 -1.54
N ASP A 94 -13.47 7.12 -1.88
CA ASP A 94 -14.35 6.44 -0.92
C ASP A 94 -13.60 5.36 -0.12
N LEU A 95 -12.60 4.73 -0.72
CA LEU A 95 -11.81 3.69 -0.05
C LEU A 95 -10.90 4.23 1.05
N GLU A 96 -10.51 5.50 1.03
CA GLU A 96 -9.75 6.11 2.15
C GLU A 96 -10.60 6.09 3.42
N THR A 97 -11.89 6.44 3.30
CA THR A 97 -12.84 6.38 4.42
C THR A 97 -13.01 4.93 4.91
N LYS A 98 -13.10 3.96 3.98
CA LYS A 98 -13.18 2.53 4.34
C LYS A 98 -11.92 2.07 5.08
N MET A 99 -10.73 2.49 4.64
CA MET A 99 -9.47 2.15 5.29
C MET A 99 -9.46 2.59 6.76
N TYR A 100 -9.73 3.87 7.02
CA TYR A 100 -9.65 4.41 8.37
C TYR A 100 -10.78 3.97 9.30
N LYS A 101 -12.01 3.82 8.76
CA LYS A 101 -13.18 3.50 9.60
C LYS A 101 -13.43 2.01 9.78
N VAL A 102 -12.97 1.17 8.84
CA VAL A 102 -13.32 -0.26 8.81
C VAL A 102 -12.10 -1.17 8.91
N LEU A 103 -11.05 -0.93 8.12
CA LEU A 103 -9.94 -1.88 7.99
C LEU A 103 -8.85 -1.69 9.04
N ILE A 104 -8.48 -0.45 9.34
CA ILE A 104 -7.43 -0.13 10.33
C ILE A 104 -7.87 -0.42 11.78
N PRO A 105 -9.12 -0.12 12.20
CA PRO A 105 -9.55 -0.37 13.58
C PRO A 105 -9.86 -1.85 13.89
N ARG A 106 -9.94 -2.71 12.87
CA ARG A 106 -10.29 -4.14 13.00
C ARG A 106 -9.11 -4.97 13.47
#